data_AF-A0A843IX38-F1
#
_entry.id   AF-A0A843IX38-F1
#
_cell.length_a   1.000
_cell.length_b   1.000
_cell.length_c   1.000
_cell.angle_alpha   90.00
_cell.angle_beta   90.00
_cell.angle_gamma   90.00
#
_symmetry.space_group_name_H-M   'P 1'
#
loop_
_entity.id
_entity.type
_entity.pdbx_description
1 polymer ?
#
loop_
_entity_poly.entity_id
_entity_poly.type
_entity_poly.pdbx_seq_one_letter_code
_entity_poly.pdbx_strand_id
1 'polypeptide(L)'
;DPFTISYELQLFTVCRAAGERVILSGQGSDEYFGGCASSVNEDDGVYEAVRAWGIERMMKVSMPCELSIASHFMKKLCYPYLDEEVVRMVGEVDPRELRPSSLEDRKAVLKTIASDLGFPMLAHRTKKASQYGSNTTELIRGQARKKGLRYNRYIAGIYESLGLRDANLLRDSAVDVRMDPILLHDAEEILSQNGMTHSEAVAAFYRKMVKDGNLRFLE
;
A
#
# COMPACT_ATOMS: atom_id res chain seq x y z
N ASP A 1 5.90 -6.29 -7.56
CA ASP A 1 4.57 -5.91 -8.12
C ASP A 1 4.52 -4.42 -8.43
N PRO A 2 3.59 -3.98 -9.31
CA PRO A 2 3.46 -2.57 -9.72
C PRO A 2 3.19 -1.60 -8.56
N PHE A 3 2.46 -2.03 -7.52
CA PHE A 3 2.24 -1.23 -6.30
C PHE A 3 3.54 -1.00 -5.53
N THR A 4 4.31 -2.07 -5.25
CA THR A 4 5.62 -1.96 -4.59
C THR A 4 6.57 -1.03 -5.35
N ILE A 5 6.61 -1.08 -6.68
CA ILE A 5 7.44 -0.15 -7.47
C ILE A 5 7.04 1.31 -7.23
N SER A 6 5.74 1.62 -7.19
CA SER A 6 5.29 3.01 -6.95
C SER A 6 5.61 3.51 -5.56
N TYR A 7 5.52 2.61 -4.58
CA TYR A 7 5.71 2.88 -3.15
C TYR A 7 7.18 3.02 -2.77
N GLU A 8 8.06 2.22 -3.39
CA GLU A 8 9.49 2.17 -3.04
C GLU A 8 10.36 3.12 -3.87
N LEU A 9 9.82 3.75 -4.91
CA LEU A 9 10.56 4.71 -5.74
C LEU A 9 11.08 5.92 -4.92
N GLN A 10 10.40 6.25 -3.83
CA GLN A 10 10.73 7.33 -2.92
C GLN A 10 11.92 6.94 -2.07
N LEU A 11 11.91 5.74 -1.47
CA LEU A 11 13.06 5.24 -0.75
C LEU A 11 14.26 5.10 -1.69
N PHE A 12 14.06 4.59 -2.91
CA PHE A 12 15.09 4.56 -3.93
C PHE A 12 15.70 5.94 -4.19
N THR A 13 14.85 6.97 -4.34
CA THR A 13 15.30 8.34 -4.57
C THR A 13 16.06 8.91 -3.37
N VAL A 14 15.59 8.64 -2.15
CA VAL A 14 16.25 9.05 -0.90
C VAL A 14 17.62 8.37 -0.78
N CYS A 15 17.69 7.04 -0.91
CA CYS A 15 18.94 6.30 -0.83
C CYS A 15 19.96 6.72 -1.90
N ARG A 16 19.49 7.08 -3.10
CA ARG A 16 20.33 7.61 -4.18
C ARG A 16 20.88 9.00 -3.88
N ALA A 17 20.08 9.88 -3.28
CA ALA A 17 20.41 11.30 -3.15
C ALA A 17 21.04 11.69 -1.80
N ALA A 18 20.69 10.98 -0.72
CA ALA A 18 21.16 11.28 0.62
C ALA A 18 22.68 11.09 0.73
N GLY A 19 23.36 11.99 1.43
CA GLY A 19 24.79 11.85 1.76
C GLY A 19 25.01 10.93 2.96
N GLU A 20 24.01 10.84 3.83
CA GLU A 20 24.01 10.09 5.07
C GLU A 20 24.07 8.59 4.79
N ARG A 21 24.86 7.87 5.60
CA ARG A 21 24.96 6.41 5.50
C ARG A 21 23.79 5.70 6.16
N VAL A 22 23.13 6.33 7.13
CA VAL A 22 22.02 5.76 7.88
C VAL A 22 20.75 6.48 7.50
N ILE A 23 19.74 5.73 7.08
CA ILE A 23 18.41 6.21 6.74
C ILE A 23 17.42 5.63 7.76
N LEU A 24 16.57 6.49 8.33
CA LEU A 24 15.47 6.08 9.20
C LEU A 24 14.19 6.04 8.36
N SER A 25 13.50 4.90 8.35
CA SER A 25 12.21 4.75 7.67
C SER A 25 11.05 4.78 8.67
N GLY A 26 9.91 5.28 8.23
CA GLY A 26 8.63 5.22 8.96
C GLY A 26 7.86 3.91 8.76
N GLN A 27 8.47 2.92 8.11
CA GLN A 27 7.89 1.60 7.85
C GLN A 27 7.41 0.93 9.15
N GLY A 28 6.25 0.28 9.10
CA GLY A 28 5.58 -0.31 10.27
C GLY A 28 4.59 0.62 10.96
N SER A 29 4.71 1.94 10.78
CA SER A 29 3.79 2.87 11.46
C SER A 29 2.34 2.74 10.99
N ASP A 30 2.08 2.34 9.74
CA ASP A 30 0.71 2.13 9.25
C ASP A 30 0.09 0.86 9.84
N GLU A 31 0.88 -0.20 9.95
CA GLU A 31 0.45 -1.52 10.42
C GLU A 31 0.22 -1.54 11.94
N TYR A 32 1.15 -0.96 12.71
CA TYR A 32 1.08 -1.00 14.17
C TYR A 32 0.18 0.09 14.76
N PHE A 33 -0.01 1.23 14.09
CA PHE A 33 -0.76 2.37 14.62
C PHE A 33 -2.02 2.73 13.82
N GLY A 34 -2.64 1.79 13.11
CA GLY A 34 -3.94 2.03 12.46
C GLY A 34 -3.91 3.06 11.32
N GLY A 35 -2.90 2.97 10.44
CA GLY A 35 -2.73 3.85 9.28
C GLY A 35 -3.42 3.38 7.99
N CYS A 36 -3.98 2.18 7.98
CA CYS A 36 -4.65 1.62 6.81
C CYS A 36 -6.04 2.25 6.61
N ALA A 37 -6.37 2.63 5.37
CA ALA A 37 -7.70 3.17 5.06
C ALA A 37 -8.78 2.08 5.04
N SER A 38 -8.41 0.84 4.70
CA SER A 38 -9.35 -0.28 4.58
C SER A 38 -9.75 -0.89 5.93
N SER A 39 -9.26 -0.35 7.03
CA SER A 39 -9.62 -0.78 8.39
C SER A 39 -10.37 0.32 9.16
N VAL A 40 -10.78 1.39 8.47
CA VAL A 40 -11.50 2.52 9.06
C VAL A 40 -12.95 2.13 9.27
N ASN A 41 -13.46 2.35 10.48
CA ASN A 41 -14.85 2.05 10.87
C ASN A 41 -15.23 0.55 10.70
N GLU A 42 -14.24 -0.33 10.71
CA GLU A 42 -14.42 -1.78 10.63
C GLU A 42 -14.50 -2.41 12.04
N ASP A 43 -15.06 -3.61 12.13
CA ASP A 43 -15.06 -4.37 13.38
C ASP A 43 -13.65 -4.90 13.77
N ASP A 44 -13.53 -5.41 14.98
CA ASP A 44 -12.24 -5.84 15.55
C ASP A 44 -11.59 -6.98 14.74
N GLY A 45 -12.42 -7.90 14.22
CA GLY A 45 -11.94 -9.03 13.43
C GLY A 45 -11.39 -8.59 12.08
N VAL A 46 -12.11 -7.70 11.39
CA VAL A 46 -11.67 -7.13 10.11
C VAL A 46 -10.43 -6.25 10.30
N TYR A 47 -10.41 -5.41 11.35
CA TYR A 47 -9.25 -4.57 11.67
C TYR A 47 -7.99 -5.43 11.88
N GLU A 48 -8.07 -6.49 12.69
CA GLU A 48 -6.92 -7.34 12.96
C GLU A 48 -6.49 -8.13 11.72
N ALA A 49 -7.44 -8.62 10.91
CA ALA A 49 -7.12 -9.25 9.63
C ALA A 49 -6.43 -8.26 8.66
N VAL A 50 -6.82 -6.98 8.68
CA VAL A 50 -6.16 -5.94 7.89
C VAL A 50 -4.74 -5.69 8.35
N ARG A 51 -4.57 -5.56 9.66
CA ARG A 51 -3.28 -5.35 10.31
C ARG A 51 -2.33 -6.53 10.08
N ALA A 52 -2.76 -7.76 10.37
CA ALA A 52 -1.96 -8.96 10.22
C ALA A 52 -1.46 -9.15 8.78
N TRP A 53 -2.36 -8.97 7.81
CA TRP A 53 -1.99 -9.00 6.39
C TRP A 53 -0.98 -7.91 6.01
N GLY A 54 -1.16 -6.69 6.54
CA GLY A 54 -0.22 -5.59 6.32
C GLY A 54 1.18 -5.91 6.84
N ILE A 55 1.27 -6.46 8.05
CA ILE A 55 2.53 -6.92 8.66
C ILE A 55 3.17 -8.01 7.82
N GLU A 56 2.40 -9.03 7.42
CA GLU A 56 2.90 -10.13 6.60
C GLU A 56 3.44 -9.64 5.27
N ARG A 57 2.68 -8.80 4.55
CA ARG A 57 3.12 -8.20 3.28
C ARG A 57 4.36 -7.34 3.47
N MET A 58 4.40 -6.51 4.50
CA MET A 58 5.58 -5.70 4.83
C MET A 58 6.82 -6.57 4.97
N MET A 59 6.73 -7.66 5.74
CA MET A 59 7.85 -8.56 6.00
C MET A 59 8.26 -9.38 4.76
N LYS A 60 7.30 -9.82 3.94
CA LYS A 60 7.57 -10.68 2.78
C LYS A 60 7.91 -9.92 1.50
N VAL A 61 7.45 -8.67 1.35
CA VAL A 61 7.52 -7.94 0.08
C VAL A 61 8.25 -6.62 0.23
N SER A 62 7.76 -5.69 1.05
CA SER A 62 8.33 -4.34 1.15
C SER A 62 9.74 -4.35 1.76
N MET A 63 9.91 -4.91 2.96
CA MET A 63 11.19 -4.90 3.68
C MET A 63 12.33 -5.54 2.88
N PRO A 64 12.17 -6.71 2.21
CA PRO A 64 13.22 -7.25 1.33
C PRO A 64 13.57 -6.31 0.16
N CYS A 65 12.58 -5.62 -0.40
CA CYS A 65 12.81 -4.64 -1.46
C CYS A 65 13.58 -3.41 -0.94
N GLU A 66 13.14 -2.84 0.19
CA GLU A 66 13.78 -1.71 0.85
C GLU A 66 15.25 -1.99 1.22
N LEU A 67 15.51 -3.17 1.80
CA LEU A 67 16.87 -3.60 2.14
C LEU A 67 17.74 -3.79 0.89
N SER A 68 17.17 -4.29 -0.21
CA SER A 68 17.88 -4.41 -1.48
C SER A 68 18.23 -3.04 -2.06
N ILE A 69 17.30 -2.07 -1.98
CA ILE A 69 17.52 -0.68 -2.39
C ILE A 69 18.63 -0.04 -1.54
N ALA A 70 18.54 -0.16 -0.21
CA ALA A 70 19.53 0.40 0.69
C ALA A 70 20.92 -0.19 0.45
N SER A 71 21.02 -1.51 0.31
CA SER A 71 22.27 -2.23 0.00
C SER A 71 22.90 -1.75 -1.31
N HIS A 72 22.10 -1.59 -2.37
CA HIS A 72 22.56 -1.09 -3.67
C HIS A 72 23.26 0.28 -3.56
N PHE A 73 22.79 1.15 -2.67
CA PHE A 73 23.36 2.48 -2.43
C PHE A 73 24.31 2.54 -1.22
N MET A 74 24.73 1.38 -0.68
CA MET A 74 25.60 1.28 0.51
C MET A 74 25.05 2.05 1.72
N LYS A 75 23.73 2.00 1.91
CA LYS A 75 23.01 2.60 3.05
C LYS A 75 22.67 1.54 4.08
N LYS A 76 22.65 1.94 5.35
CA LYS A 76 22.02 1.20 6.44
C LYS A 76 20.62 1.76 6.65
N LEU A 77 19.61 0.90 6.61
CA LEU A 77 18.24 1.25 6.90
C LEU A 77 17.89 0.84 8.34
N CYS A 78 17.24 1.71 9.08
CA CYS A 78 16.72 1.43 10.42
C CYS A 78 15.23 1.71 10.48
N TYR A 79 14.52 0.94 11.30
CA TYR A 79 13.06 0.92 11.37
C TYR A 79 12.59 1.14 12.81
N PRO A 80 12.53 2.39 13.30
CA PRO A 80 12.19 2.64 14.70
C PRO A 80 10.83 2.08 15.13
N TYR A 81 9.84 2.03 14.24
CA TYR A 81 8.51 1.47 14.55
C TYR A 81 8.47 -0.05 14.58
N LEU A 82 9.54 -0.73 14.15
CA LEU A 82 9.69 -2.19 14.20
C LEU A 82 10.60 -2.63 15.35
N ASP A 83 11.11 -1.69 16.14
CA ASP A 83 11.86 -2.00 17.34
C ASP A 83 10.99 -2.82 18.31
N GLU A 84 11.58 -3.86 18.92
CA GLU A 84 10.85 -4.80 19.78
C GLU A 84 10.17 -4.10 20.95
N GLU A 85 10.80 -3.07 21.53
CA GLU A 85 10.22 -2.31 22.63
C GLU A 85 9.03 -1.48 22.15
N VAL A 86 9.15 -0.84 20.97
CA VAL A 86 8.04 -0.08 20.38
C VAL A 86 6.86 -0.99 20.07
N VAL A 87 7.09 -2.14 19.44
CA VAL A 87 6.03 -3.11 19.12
C VAL A 87 5.38 -3.65 20.39
N ARG A 88 6.17 -3.95 21.43
CA ARG A 88 5.66 -4.38 22.74
C ARG A 88 4.75 -3.31 23.35
N MET A 89 5.21 -2.06 23.43
CA MET A 89 4.45 -0.95 24.01
C MET A 89 3.14 -0.70 23.25
N VAL A 90 3.16 -0.79 21.92
CA VAL A 90 1.93 -0.70 21.11
C VAL A 90 0.95 -1.83 21.42
N GLY A 91 1.44 -3.05 21.68
CA GLY A 91 0.62 -4.18 22.08
C GLY A 91 -0.07 -4.03 23.45
N GLU A 92 0.37 -3.07 24.27
CA GLU A 92 -0.22 -2.75 25.56
C GLU A 92 -1.29 -1.64 25.48
N VAL A 93 -1.38 -0.94 24.35
CA VAL A 93 -2.39 0.10 24.11
C VAL A 93 -3.76 -0.54 23.89
N ASP A 94 -4.83 0.07 24.40
CA ASP A 94 -6.21 -0.38 24.13
C ASP A 94 -6.44 -0.42 22.60
N PRO A 95 -6.82 -1.56 22.01
CA PRO A 95 -7.07 -1.67 20.57
C PRO A 95 -8.05 -0.61 20.03
N ARG A 96 -8.97 -0.12 20.87
CA ARG A 96 -9.92 0.94 20.52
C ARG A 96 -9.25 2.30 20.28
N GLU A 97 -8.09 2.56 20.87
CA GLU A 97 -7.31 3.78 20.64
C GLU A 97 -6.49 3.69 19.34
N LEU A 98 -6.12 2.48 18.93
CA LEU A 98 -5.39 2.25 17.68
C LEU A 98 -6.31 2.20 16.46
N ARG A 99 -7.54 1.71 16.64
CA ARG A 99 -8.49 1.54 15.54
C ARG A 99 -9.08 2.89 15.10
N PRO A 100 -8.95 3.26 13.81
CA PRO A 100 -9.51 4.51 13.32
C PRO A 100 -11.02 4.42 13.08
N SER A 101 -11.79 5.35 13.65
CA SER A 101 -13.23 5.55 13.38
C SER A 101 -13.50 6.33 12.09
N SER A 102 -12.53 7.10 11.62
CA SER A 102 -12.63 7.90 10.39
C SER A 102 -11.30 7.92 9.63
N LEU A 103 -11.31 8.45 8.39
CA LEU A 103 -10.09 8.60 7.60
C LEU A 103 -9.12 9.60 8.25
N GLU A 104 -9.64 10.58 8.97
CA GLU A 104 -8.90 11.56 9.77
C GLU A 104 -8.26 10.93 11.00
N ASP A 105 -8.91 9.97 11.66
CA ASP A 105 -8.45 9.40 12.94
C ASP A 105 -7.30 8.38 12.80
N ARG A 106 -6.88 8.07 11.58
CA ARG A 106 -5.74 7.19 11.35
C ARG A 106 -4.48 7.68 12.05
N LYS A 107 -3.78 6.77 12.73
CA LYS A 107 -2.61 7.06 13.57
C LYS A 107 -2.90 7.99 14.75
N ALA A 108 -4.11 7.94 15.32
CA ALA A 108 -4.51 8.76 16.47
C ALA A 108 -3.47 8.77 17.61
N VAL A 109 -3.01 7.59 18.04
CA VAL A 109 -1.99 7.46 19.09
C VAL A 109 -0.71 8.23 18.74
N LEU A 110 -0.20 8.14 17.50
CA LEU A 110 0.99 8.88 17.08
C LEU A 110 0.75 10.39 17.00
N LYS A 111 -0.49 10.83 16.72
CA LYS A 111 -0.86 12.25 16.71
C LYS A 111 -0.89 12.82 18.13
N THR A 112 -1.38 12.05 19.10
CA THR A 112 -1.31 12.41 20.53
C THR A 112 0.15 12.52 20.96
N ILE A 113 0.96 11.50 20.70
CA ILE A 113 2.40 11.50 21.03
C ILE A 113 3.12 12.69 20.38
N ALA A 114 2.83 13.00 19.11
CA ALA A 114 3.41 14.15 18.44
C ALA A 114 3.05 15.47 19.14
N SER A 115 1.81 15.62 19.62
CA SER A 115 1.37 16.80 20.37
C SER A 115 2.11 16.90 21.71
N ASP A 116 2.21 15.80 22.45
CA ASP A 116 2.87 15.73 23.75
C ASP A 116 4.38 16.04 23.65
N LEU A 117 5.01 15.64 22.55
CA LEU A 117 6.40 15.97 22.23
C LEU A 117 6.62 17.41 21.73
N GLY A 118 5.56 18.23 21.66
CA GLY A 118 5.65 19.63 21.23
C GLY A 118 5.58 19.84 19.72
N PHE A 119 5.05 18.87 18.97
CA PHE A 119 4.87 18.91 17.51
C PHE A 119 3.38 18.85 17.07
N PRO A 120 2.50 19.74 17.57
CA PRO A 120 1.06 19.68 17.28
C PRO A 120 0.72 19.88 15.79
N MET A 121 1.61 20.51 15.03
CA MET A 121 1.44 20.66 13.57
C MET A 121 1.42 19.32 12.82
N LEU A 122 1.97 18.25 13.41
CA LEU A 122 1.93 16.90 12.86
C LEU A 122 0.60 16.20 13.18
N ALA A 123 -0.03 16.52 14.32
CA ALA A 123 -1.28 15.90 14.75
C ALA A 123 -2.45 16.20 13.80
N HIS A 124 -2.47 17.40 13.23
CA HIS A 124 -3.51 17.85 12.30
C HIS A 124 -3.28 17.42 10.84
N ARG A 125 -2.18 16.73 10.54
CA ARG A 125 -1.90 16.27 9.16
C ARG A 125 -2.71 15.01 8.85
N THR A 126 -3.46 15.05 7.77
CA THR A 126 -4.12 13.85 7.23
C THR A 126 -3.07 12.89 6.66
N LYS A 127 -3.17 11.61 7.02
CA LYS A 127 -2.29 10.58 6.47
C LYS A 127 -2.48 10.44 4.97
N LYS A 128 -1.39 10.56 4.22
CA LYS A 128 -1.31 10.29 2.78
C LYS A 128 -0.18 9.30 2.54
N ALA A 129 -0.45 8.23 1.80
CA ALA A 129 0.60 7.27 1.46
C ALA A 129 1.68 7.94 0.58
N SER A 130 2.93 7.49 0.72
CA SER A 130 4.09 8.16 0.14
C SER A 130 3.95 8.37 -1.37
N GLN A 131 3.39 7.41 -2.11
CA GLN A 131 3.24 7.43 -3.57
C GLN A 131 2.22 8.42 -4.09
N TYR A 132 1.22 8.73 -3.28
CA TYR A 132 0.27 9.79 -3.60
C TYR A 132 0.77 11.14 -3.09
N GLY A 133 1.55 11.17 -2.00
CA GLY A 133 2.17 12.39 -1.47
C GLY A 133 3.25 12.95 -2.39
N SER A 134 4.12 12.08 -2.91
CA SER A 134 5.22 12.43 -3.83
C SER A 134 4.81 12.49 -5.30
N ASN A 135 3.57 12.10 -5.63
CA ASN A 135 3.06 12.00 -6.98
C ASN A 135 3.79 10.97 -7.87
N THR A 136 4.49 9.98 -7.28
CA THR A 136 5.23 8.97 -8.05
C THR A 136 4.31 8.08 -8.88
N THR A 137 3.13 7.73 -8.35
CA THR A 137 2.13 6.99 -9.12
C THR A 137 1.75 7.73 -10.40
N GLU A 138 1.51 9.04 -10.31
CA GLU A 138 1.15 9.87 -11.48
C GLU A 138 2.32 10.04 -12.45
N LEU A 139 3.56 10.13 -11.95
CA LEU A 139 4.74 10.16 -12.81
C LEU A 139 4.83 8.90 -13.69
N ILE A 140 4.64 7.73 -13.10
CA ILE A 140 4.66 6.46 -13.83
C ILE A 140 3.45 6.35 -14.78
N ARG A 141 2.25 6.74 -14.33
CA ARG A 141 1.05 6.81 -15.19
C ARG A 141 1.27 7.72 -16.40
N GLY A 142 1.92 8.86 -16.21
CA GLY A 142 2.29 9.76 -17.29
C GLY A 142 3.21 9.11 -18.33
N GLN A 143 4.18 8.30 -17.89
CA GLN A 143 5.04 7.54 -18.81
C GLN A 143 4.28 6.41 -19.52
N ALA A 144 3.36 5.74 -18.82
CA ALA A 144 2.51 4.71 -19.40
C ALA A 144 1.61 5.31 -20.50
N ARG A 145 0.95 6.44 -20.22
CA ARG A 145 0.08 7.18 -21.16
C ARG A 145 0.84 7.61 -22.43
N LYS A 146 2.08 8.09 -22.31
CA LYS A 146 2.95 8.43 -23.46
C LYS A 146 3.20 7.25 -24.40
N LYS A 147 3.13 6.02 -23.88
CA LYS A 147 3.26 4.78 -24.66
C LYS A 147 1.91 4.16 -25.06
N GLY A 148 0.78 4.81 -24.78
CA GLY A 148 -0.55 4.24 -24.99
C GLY A 148 -0.84 3.02 -24.12
N LEU A 149 -0.14 2.86 -22.99
CA LEU A 149 -0.27 1.73 -22.08
C LEU A 149 -0.93 2.14 -20.76
N ARG A 150 -1.61 1.20 -20.12
CA ARG A 150 -2.02 1.32 -18.71
C ARG A 150 -0.87 1.04 -17.77
N TYR A 151 -0.97 1.51 -16.54
CA TYR A 151 0.09 1.42 -15.54
C TYR A 151 0.65 -0.01 -15.39
N ASN A 152 -0.21 -0.99 -15.12
CA ASN A 152 0.23 -2.37 -14.92
C ASN A 152 0.88 -2.99 -16.17
N ARG A 153 0.36 -2.66 -17.37
CA ARG A 153 0.96 -3.15 -18.62
C ARG A 153 2.30 -2.48 -18.91
N TYR A 154 2.43 -1.19 -18.59
CA TYR A 154 3.68 -0.46 -18.71
C TYR A 154 4.77 -1.07 -17.81
N ILE A 155 4.45 -1.33 -16.54
CA ILE A 155 5.37 -2.00 -15.61
C ILE A 155 5.72 -3.41 -16.11
N ALA A 156 4.73 -4.21 -16.54
CA ALA A 156 4.98 -5.54 -17.09
C ALA A 156 5.93 -5.49 -18.30
N GLY A 157 5.77 -4.50 -19.20
CA GLY A 157 6.66 -4.28 -20.33
C GLY A 157 8.11 -3.95 -19.93
N ILE A 158 8.32 -3.27 -18.79
CA ILE A 158 9.67 -3.04 -18.24
C ILE A 158 10.29 -4.37 -17.83
N TYR A 159 9.57 -5.20 -17.07
CA TYR A 159 10.06 -6.53 -16.68
C TYR A 159 10.38 -7.40 -17.90
N GLU A 160 9.49 -7.42 -18.90
CA GLU A 160 9.71 -8.14 -20.17
C GLU A 160 10.99 -7.66 -20.87
N SER A 161 11.24 -6.35 -20.91
CA SER A 161 12.44 -5.76 -21.53
C SER A 161 13.75 -6.09 -20.81
N LEU A 162 13.67 -6.39 -19.51
CA LEU A 162 14.81 -6.79 -18.68
C LEU A 162 15.01 -8.32 -18.67
N GLY A 163 14.20 -9.08 -19.42
CA GLY A 163 14.23 -10.54 -19.41
C GLY A 163 13.68 -11.17 -18.13
N LEU A 164 13.00 -10.40 -17.27
CA LEU A 164 12.48 -10.81 -15.97
C LEU A 164 11.05 -11.38 -16.07
N ARG A 165 10.80 -12.25 -17.06
CA ARG A 165 9.44 -12.71 -17.43
C ARG A 165 8.69 -13.41 -16.28
N ASP A 166 9.40 -14.03 -15.34
CA ASP A 166 8.82 -14.74 -14.20
C ASP A 166 8.52 -13.85 -12.98
N ALA A 167 8.89 -12.57 -12.99
CA ALA A 167 8.56 -11.64 -11.90
C ALA A 167 7.06 -11.30 -11.83
N ASN A 168 6.27 -11.76 -12.80
CA ASN A 168 4.80 -11.71 -12.82
C ASN A 168 4.12 -12.84 -12.00
N LEU A 169 4.88 -13.69 -11.27
CA LEU A 169 4.36 -14.67 -10.30
C LEU A 169 3.63 -14.03 -9.08
N LEU A 170 3.41 -12.72 -9.10
CA LEU A 170 2.44 -12.05 -8.23
C LEU A 170 0.98 -12.22 -8.69
N ARG A 171 0.73 -12.94 -9.79
CA ARG A 171 -0.61 -13.50 -10.06
C ARG A 171 -0.95 -14.69 -9.15
N ASP A 172 0.04 -15.46 -8.68
CA ASP A 172 -0.19 -16.73 -7.98
C ASP A 172 0.04 -16.68 -6.46
N SER A 173 0.50 -15.56 -5.90
CA SER A 173 0.84 -15.46 -4.47
C SER A 173 -0.14 -14.65 -3.61
N ALA A 174 -1.28 -14.21 -4.15
CA ALA A 174 -2.37 -13.69 -3.32
C ALA A 174 -3.72 -13.92 -3.98
N VAL A 175 -4.27 -15.11 -3.74
CA VAL A 175 -5.71 -15.34 -3.59
C VAL A 175 -6.26 -14.60 -2.34
N ASP A 176 -5.48 -13.70 -1.73
CA ASP A 176 -5.91 -12.88 -0.62
C ASP A 176 -6.52 -11.57 -1.12
N VAL A 177 -7.85 -11.59 -1.16
CA VAL A 177 -8.74 -10.63 -1.80
C VAL A 177 -8.74 -9.31 -1.02
N ARG A 178 -7.71 -8.49 -1.25
CA ARG A 178 -7.82 -7.03 -1.21
C ARG A 178 -7.16 -6.49 -2.47
N MET A 179 -7.98 -5.97 -3.38
CA MET A 179 -7.58 -5.52 -4.71
C MET A 179 -6.38 -4.57 -4.64
N ASP A 180 -5.36 -4.80 -5.49
CA ASP A 180 -4.26 -3.85 -5.70
C ASP A 180 -4.86 -2.44 -5.87
N PRO A 181 -4.51 -1.45 -5.02
CA PRO A 181 -5.10 -0.11 -5.08
C PRO A 181 -4.93 0.59 -6.44
N ILE A 182 -3.88 0.25 -7.18
CA ILE A 182 -3.67 0.76 -8.54
C ILE A 182 -4.66 0.11 -9.50
N LEU A 183 -4.86 -1.20 -9.38
CA LEU A 183 -5.85 -1.92 -10.17
C LEU A 183 -7.28 -1.45 -9.87
N LEU A 184 -7.59 -1.19 -8.60
CA LEU A 184 -8.89 -0.66 -8.18
C LEU A 184 -9.14 0.72 -8.80
N HIS A 185 -8.17 1.64 -8.69
CA HIS A 185 -8.28 2.96 -9.33
C HIS A 185 -8.42 2.85 -10.85
N ASP A 186 -7.61 2.01 -11.51
CA ASP A 186 -7.70 1.80 -12.96
C ASP A 186 -9.09 1.24 -13.33
N ALA A 187 -9.65 0.34 -12.51
CA ALA A 187 -11.01 -0.17 -12.69
C ALA A 187 -12.06 0.94 -12.53
N GLU A 188 -11.97 1.77 -11.48
CA GLU A 188 -12.88 2.90 -11.25
C GLU A 188 -12.82 3.93 -12.39
N GLU A 189 -11.64 4.25 -12.91
CA GLU A 189 -11.47 5.16 -14.05
C GLU A 189 -12.16 4.61 -15.31
N ILE A 190 -12.06 3.31 -15.56
CA ILE A 190 -12.76 2.64 -16.67
C ILE A 190 -14.27 2.71 -16.48
N LEU A 191 -14.76 2.40 -15.29
CA LEU A 191 -16.19 2.43 -15.00
C LEU A 191 -16.76 3.84 -15.18
N SER A 192 -16.05 4.86 -14.67
CA SER A 192 -16.40 6.27 -14.86
C SER A 192 -16.45 6.67 -16.34
N GLN A 193 -15.45 6.28 -17.14
CA GLN A 193 -15.43 6.53 -18.59
C GLN A 193 -16.59 5.89 -19.34
N ASN A 194 -17.12 4.77 -18.83
CA ASN A 194 -18.28 4.07 -19.39
C ASN A 194 -19.61 4.51 -18.75
N GLY A 195 -19.60 5.53 -17.88
CA GLY A 195 -20.79 6.00 -17.16
C GLY A 195 -21.40 4.96 -16.23
N MET A 196 -20.60 4.00 -15.75
CA MET A 196 -21.04 2.94 -14.85
C MET A 196 -20.50 3.16 -13.43
N THR A 197 -21.33 2.83 -12.45
CA THR A 197 -20.93 2.70 -11.05
C THR A 197 -20.34 1.31 -10.79
N HIS A 198 -19.65 1.16 -9.65
CA HIS A 198 -19.15 -0.14 -9.21
C HIS A 198 -20.27 -1.19 -9.09
N SER A 199 -21.40 -0.82 -8.47
CA SER A 199 -22.56 -1.71 -8.31
C SER A 199 -23.15 -2.15 -9.65
N GLU A 200 -23.23 -1.24 -10.62
CA GLU A 200 -23.73 -1.58 -11.97
C GLU A 200 -22.77 -2.52 -12.71
N ALA A 201 -21.46 -2.33 -12.55
CA ALA A 201 -20.44 -3.19 -13.11
C ALA A 201 -20.51 -4.61 -12.54
N VAL A 202 -20.64 -4.73 -11.21
CA VAL A 202 -20.81 -6.01 -10.51
C VAL A 202 -22.11 -6.70 -10.95
N ALA A 203 -23.22 -5.95 -11.04
CA ALA A 203 -24.48 -6.50 -11.53
C ALA A 203 -24.40 -6.97 -12.99
N ALA A 204 -23.69 -6.22 -13.85
CA ALA A 204 -23.45 -6.63 -15.23
C ALA A 204 -22.58 -7.90 -15.32
N PHE A 205 -21.55 -8.00 -14.47
CA PHE A 205 -20.73 -9.19 -14.33
C PHE A 205 -21.58 -10.40 -13.93
N TYR A 206 -22.35 -10.31 -12.84
CA TYR A 206 -23.23 -11.41 -12.42
C TYR A 206 -24.24 -11.83 -13.49
N ARG A 207 -24.88 -10.86 -14.17
CA ARG A 207 -25.80 -11.16 -15.29
C ARG A 207 -25.10 -11.93 -16.41
N LYS A 208 -23.86 -11.56 -16.73
CA LYS A 208 -23.06 -12.27 -17.73
C LYS A 208 -22.72 -13.69 -17.27
N MET A 209 -22.32 -13.87 -16.01
CA MET A 209 -22.00 -15.21 -15.47
C MET A 209 -23.19 -16.16 -15.50
N VAL A 210 -24.38 -15.67 -15.12
CA VAL A 210 -25.63 -16.43 -15.18
C VAL A 210 -25.97 -16.80 -16.62
N LYS A 211 -25.78 -15.87 -17.56
CA LYS A 211 -26.03 -16.09 -18.99
C LYS A 211 -25.06 -17.10 -19.61
N ASP A 212 -23.79 -17.04 -19.22
CA ASP A 212 -22.72 -17.92 -19.74
C ASP A 212 -22.69 -19.29 -19.02
N GLY A 213 -23.58 -19.52 -18.04
CA GLY A 213 -23.72 -20.78 -17.30
C GLY A 213 -22.51 -21.16 -16.44
N ASN A 214 -21.57 -20.25 -16.23
CA ASN A 214 -20.30 -20.53 -15.56
C ASN A 214 -20.35 -20.10 -14.09
N LEU A 215 -20.92 -20.97 -13.24
CA LEU A 215 -21.00 -20.78 -11.78
C LEU A 215 -19.86 -21.47 -11.02
N ARG A 216 -18.84 -22.01 -11.72
CA ARG A 216 -17.73 -22.81 -11.12
C ARG A 216 -16.85 -22.09 -10.09
N PHE A 217 -17.09 -20.81 -9.83
CA PHE A 217 -16.37 -20.03 -8.81
C PHE A 217 -17.14 -19.95 -7.48
N LEU A 218 -18.39 -20.43 -7.45
CA LEU A 218 -19.24 -20.52 -6.25
C LEU A 218 -19.16 -21.90 -5.57
N GLU A 219 -18.44 -22.85 -6.17
CA GLU A 219 -18.08 -24.17 -5.62
C GLU A 219 -16.62 -24.16 -5.18
#